data_AF-A0A7S0W5R8-F1
#
_entry.id   AF-A0A7S0W5R8-F1
#
_cell.length_a   1.000
_cell.length_b   1.000
_cell.length_c   1.000
_cell.angle_alpha   90.00
_cell.angle_beta   90.00
_cell.angle_gamma   90.00
#
_symmetry.space_group_name_H-M   'P 1'
#
loop_
_entity.id
_entity.type
_entity.pdbx_description
1 polymer ?
#
loop_
_entity_poly.entity_id
_entity_poly.type
_entity_poly.pdbx_seq_one_letter_code
_entity_poly.pdbx_strand_id
1 'polypeptide(L)'
;RPASKGGGGAGGEAGGRNPVVKLTVRLLHTYQDINEKYYAKHKSYSNDGYDDENGDYIIRQGDQLNDRYEVTNRPGGKSPLLGKGSFGQVVYAIDRKAQPPREVALKIIKNHRHWHDQAKSEIELLRKFTRMPKPAVGGEQW
;
A
#
# COMPACT_ATOMS: atom_id res chain seq x y z
N ARG A 1 -7.57 68.46 44.87
CA ARG A 1 -8.62 68.14 43.85
C ARG A 1 -8.49 69.16 42.71
N PRO A 2 -8.78 68.86 41.43
CA PRO A 2 -9.08 67.55 40.78
C PRO A 2 -8.41 67.29 39.39
N ALA A 3 -8.52 66.02 38.92
CA ALA A 3 -8.69 65.45 37.54
C ALA A 3 -7.73 65.86 36.36
N SER A 4 -7.32 64.98 35.44
CA SER A 4 -8.15 64.08 34.61
C SER A 4 -7.42 62.84 34.04
N LYS A 5 -8.24 61.84 33.65
CA LYS A 5 -7.90 60.56 33.02
C LYS A 5 -7.69 60.71 31.49
N GLY A 6 -6.89 59.81 30.92
CA GLY A 6 -6.99 59.30 29.55
C GLY A 6 -5.94 58.19 29.35
N GLY A 7 -6.20 56.97 28.91
CA GLY A 7 -7.35 56.40 28.20
C GLY A 7 -6.95 55.98 26.79
N GLY A 8 -6.77 54.66 26.56
CA GLY A 8 -6.69 54.03 25.23
C GLY A 8 -5.28 53.64 24.80
N GLY A 9 -4.99 52.44 24.32
CA GLY A 9 -5.84 51.32 23.94
C GLY A 9 -4.96 50.37 23.14
N ALA A 10 -4.95 49.08 23.49
CA ALA A 10 -4.26 48.04 22.75
C ALA A 10 -4.82 48.00 21.32
N GLY A 11 -3.98 48.32 20.34
CA GLY A 11 -4.27 48.15 18.92
C GLY A 11 -4.29 46.67 18.57
N GLY A 12 -5.41 46.01 18.80
CA GLY A 12 -5.71 44.71 18.23
C GLY A 12 -5.92 44.87 16.72
N GLU A 13 -5.10 44.16 15.93
CA GLU A 13 -5.20 44.11 14.47
C GLU A 13 -6.62 43.73 14.04
N ALA A 14 -7.29 44.67 13.40
CA ALA A 14 -8.57 44.49 12.75
C ALA A 14 -8.39 43.75 11.41
N GLY A 15 -8.18 42.43 11.47
CA GLY A 15 -8.26 41.54 10.32
C GLY A 15 -9.72 41.26 9.96
N GLY A 16 -10.30 42.12 9.11
CA GLY A 16 -11.67 42.05 8.62
C GLY A 16 -12.08 40.67 8.09
N ARG A 17 -13.11 40.11 8.72
CA ARG A 17 -13.73 38.81 8.43
C ARG A 17 -14.46 38.88 7.07
N ASN A 18 -13.77 38.53 5.99
CA ASN A 18 -14.49 38.12 4.77
C ASN A 18 -15.15 36.76 5.06
N PRO A 19 -16.50 36.65 5.08
CA PRO A 19 -17.18 35.40 5.39
C PRO A 19 -16.82 34.28 4.40
N VAL A 20 -16.48 34.62 3.15
CA VAL A 20 -15.98 33.66 2.15
C VAL A 20 -14.60 33.15 2.54
N VAL A 21 -13.70 34.02 2.98
CA VAL A 21 -12.36 33.60 3.48
C VAL A 21 -12.51 32.74 4.74
N LYS A 22 -13.43 33.06 5.65
CA LYS A 22 -13.69 32.24 6.84
C LYS A 22 -14.26 30.86 6.50
N LEU A 23 -15.10 30.77 5.46
CA LEU A 23 -15.64 29.51 4.93
C LEU A 23 -14.55 28.70 4.23
N THR A 24 -13.73 29.32 3.38
CA THR A 24 -12.67 28.64 2.62
C THR A 24 -11.48 28.24 3.49
N VAL A 25 -11.03 29.09 4.43
CA VAL A 25 -9.91 28.78 5.33
C VAL A 25 -10.29 27.69 6.33
N ARG A 26 -11.55 27.66 6.81
CA ARG A 26 -12.03 26.52 7.61
C ARG A 26 -12.09 25.23 6.79
N LEU A 27 -12.38 25.31 5.49
CA LEU A 27 -12.30 24.16 4.59
C LEU A 27 -10.86 23.65 4.46
N LEU A 28 -9.89 24.56 4.32
CA LEU A 28 -8.47 24.20 4.24
C LEU A 28 -7.97 23.56 5.54
N HIS A 29 -8.32 24.15 6.70
CA HIS A 29 -8.03 23.55 8.00
C HIS A 29 -8.74 22.20 8.17
N THR A 30 -10.00 22.08 7.75
CA THR A 30 -10.74 20.81 7.80
C THR A 30 -10.08 19.77 6.89
N TYR A 31 -9.60 20.16 5.71
CA TYR A 31 -8.88 19.28 4.80
C TYR A 31 -7.53 18.84 5.37
N GLN A 32 -6.79 19.75 6.00
CA GLN A 32 -5.54 19.46 6.70
C GLN A 32 -5.77 18.53 7.89
N ASP A 33 -6.77 18.80 8.73
CA ASP A 33 -7.14 17.97 9.88
C ASP A 33 -7.63 16.58 9.45
N ILE A 34 -8.41 16.50 8.37
CA ILE A 34 -8.86 15.24 7.79
C ILE A 34 -7.67 14.46 7.25
N ASN A 35 -6.77 15.11 6.51
CA ASN A 35 -5.57 14.46 5.99
C ASN A 35 -4.64 14.02 7.12
N GLU A 36 -4.41 14.87 8.12
CA GLU A 36 -3.58 14.54 9.27
C GLU A 36 -4.17 13.37 10.04
N LYS A 37 -5.48 13.35 10.32
CA LYS A 37 -6.14 12.21 10.97
C LYS A 37 -6.16 10.96 10.09
N TYR A 38 -6.34 11.11 8.78
CA TYR A 38 -6.27 10.02 7.81
C TYR A 38 -4.88 9.37 7.84
N TYR A 39 -3.82 10.16 7.65
CA TYR A 39 -2.45 9.67 7.67
C TYR A 39 -2.01 9.23 9.07
N ALA A 40 -2.41 9.88 10.16
CA ALA A 40 -2.11 9.46 11.53
C ALA A 40 -2.78 8.13 11.88
N LYS A 41 -4.04 7.93 11.46
CA LYS A 41 -4.73 6.65 11.57
C LYS A 41 -4.03 5.58 10.73
N HIS A 42 -3.46 5.95 9.58
CA HIS A 42 -2.71 5.05 8.71
C HIS A 42 -1.21 4.91 9.06
N LYS A 43 -0.67 5.69 10.00
CA LYS A 43 0.75 5.68 10.41
C LYS A 43 1.14 4.49 11.29
N SER A 44 0.16 3.80 11.88
CA SER A 44 0.34 2.67 12.79
C SER A 44 0.16 1.29 12.13
N TYR A 45 0.41 1.20 10.82
CA TYR A 45 0.22 -0.04 10.04
C TYR A 45 1.50 -0.57 9.40
N SER A 46 2.69 -0.26 9.95
CA SER A 46 3.83 -1.11 9.62
C SER A 46 3.60 -2.42 10.37
N ASN A 47 2.91 -3.35 9.71
CA ASN A 47 2.58 -4.72 10.11
C ASN A 47 3.76 -5.37 10.84
N ASP A 48 3.94 -5.08 12.13
CA ASP A 48 5.12 -5.38 12.94
C ASP A 48 6.50 -5.15 12.25
N GLY A 49 6.60 -4.16 11.36
CA GLY A 49 7.84 -3.91 10.60
C GLY A 49 8.05 -4.77 9.34
N TYR A 50 7.04 -5.56 8.94
CA TYR A 50 7.06 -6.37 7.71
C TYR A 50 6.65 -5.57 6.47
N ASP A 51 5.85 -4.51 6.63
CA ASP A 51 5.37 -3.68 5.52
C ASP A 51 6.04 -2.30 5.54
N ASP A 52 6.30 -1.76 4.35
CA ASP A 52 6.72 -0.37 4.16
C ASP A 52 5.53 0.61 4.26
N GLU A 53 5.80 1.90 4.13
CA GLU A 53 4.79 2.97 4.18
C GLU A 53 3.70 2.86 3.09
N ASN A 54 3.96 2.12 2.02
CA ASN A 54 3.04 1.88 0.91
C ASN A 54 2.26 0.57 1.06
N GLY A 55 2.43 -0.14 2.19
CA GLY A 55 1.85 -1.46 2.44
C GLY A 55 2.47 -2.57 1.57
N ASP A 56 3.63 -2.31 0.95
CA ASP A 56 4.40 -3.35 0.26
C ASP A 56 5.18 -4.16 1.30
N TYR A 57 5.17 -5.49 1.17
CA TYR A 57 6.02 -6.35 1.99
C TYR A 57 7.50 -6.04 1.76
N ILE A 58 8.27 -5.89 2.83
CA ILE A 58 9.71 -5.67 2.81
C ILE A 58 10.39 -7.02 2.56
N ILE A 59 10.76 -7.27 1.31
CA ILE A 59 11.38 -8.53 0.89
C ILE A 59 12.76 -8.69 1.52
N ARG A 60 13.00 -9.83 2.19
CA ARG A 60 14.34 -10.23 2.63
C ARG A 60 14.69 -11.58 2.02
N GLN A 61 15.92 -11.69 1.52
CA GLN A 61 16.43 -12.96 1.03
C GLN A 61 16.51 -13.96 2.19
N GLY A 62 16.01 -15.18 1.98
CA GLY A 62 15.91 -16.22 3.01
C GLY A 62 14.58 -16.22 3.78
N ASP A 63 13.68 -15.26 3.52
CA ASP A 63 12.36 -15.25 4.15
C ASP A 63 11.61 -16.56 3.90
N GLN A 64 10.97 -17.08 4.95
CA GLN A 64 10.14 -18.25 4.89
C GLN A 64 8.67 -17.86 4.99
N LEU A 65 7.95 -17.96 3.87
CA LEU A 65 6.54 -17.63 3.79
C LEU A 65 5.71 -18.90 4.02
N ASN A 66 4.86 -18.87 5.04
CA ASN A 66 3.95 -19.96 5.43
C ASN A 66 4.68 -21.31 5.68
N ASP A 67 5.90 -21.24 6.20
CA ASP A 67 6.80 -22.40 6.43
C ASP A 67 6.94 -23.33 5.21
N ARG A 68 6.77 -22.79 3.99
CA ARG A 68 6.73 -23.57 2.75
C ARG A 68 7.63 -22.97 1.68
N TYR A 69 7.50 -21.67 1.46
CA TYR A 69 8.20 -21.01 0.39
C TYR A 69 9.40 -20.25 0.92
N GLU A 70 10.56 -20.49 0.34
CA GLU A 70 11.79 -19.77 0.67
C GLU A 70 12.09 -18.74 -0.40
N VAL A 71 12.10 -17.46 -0.04
CA VAL A 71 12.43 -16.36 -0.95
C VAL A 71 13.93 -16.35 -1.19
N THR A 72 14.34 -16.49 -2.45
CA THR A 72 15.77 -16.56 -2.81
C THR A 72 16.02 -15.93 -4.18
N ASN A 73 17.29 -15.82 -4.56
CA ASN A 73 17.65 -15.36 -5.88
C ASN A 73 17.45 -16.49 -6.89
N ARG A 74 16.94 -16.16 -8.07
CA ARG A 74 17.00 -17.09 -9.21
C ARG A 74 18.47 -17.48 -9.49
N PRO A 75 18.75 -18.67 -10.03
CA PRO A 75 20.10 -19.03 -10.47
C PRO A 75 20.69 -17.95 -11.40
N GLY A 76 21.88 -17.43 -11.04
CA GLY A 76 22.53 -16.32 -11.76
C GLY A 76 21.89 -14.94 -11.58
N GLY A 77 20.87 -14.81 -10.73
CA GLY A 77 20.25 -13.53 -10.36
C GLY A 77 20.92 -12.86 -9.17
N LYS A 78 20.73 -11.55 -9.05
CA LYS A 78 21.24 -10.72 -7.94
C LYS A 78 20.18 -10.33 -6.91
N SER A 79 18.90 -10.61 -7.19
CA SER A 79 17.77 -10.17 -6.38
C SER A 79 16.65 -11.21 -6.44
N PRO A 80 15.89 -11.40 -5.34
CA PRO A 80 14.70 -12.24 -5.35
C PRO A 80 13.54 -11.55 -6.06
N LEU A 81 13.54 -10.22 -6.21
CA LEU A 81 12.48 -9.47 -6.88
C LEU A 81 12.49 -9.76 -8.38
N LEU A 82 11.41 -10.36 -8.87
CA LEU A 82 11.15 -10.59 -10.30
C LEU A 82 10.43 -9.40 -10.95
N GLY A 83 9.61 -8.68 -10.19
CA GLY A 83 8.90 -7.50 -10.68
C GLY A 83 8.13 -6.75 -9.59
N LYS A 84 7.86 -5.47 -9.83
CA LYS A 84 7.06 -4.61 -8.94
C LYS A 84 6.01 -3.86 -9.77
N GLY A 85 4.82 -3.68 -9.22
CA GLY A 85 3.71 -3.00 -9.87
C GLY A 85 2.71 -2.42 -8.87
N SER A 86 1.59 -1.89 -9.39
CA SER A 86 0.54 -1.28 -8.55
C SER A 86 -0.06 -2.27 -7.54
N PHE A 87 -0.19 -3.54 -7.93
CA PHE A 87 -0.71 -4.61 -7.07
C PHE A 87 0.24 -5.01 -5.93
N GLY A 88 1.54 -4.70 -6.02
CA GLY A 88 2.57 -5.18 -5.11
C GLY A 88 3.81 -5.69 -5.81
N GLN A 89 4.32 -6.83 -5.37
CA GLN A 89 5.63 -7.36 -5.79
C GLN A 89 5.53 -8.83 -6.19
N VAL A 90 6.43 -9.26 -7.08
CA VAL A 90 6.59 -10.65 -7.47
C VAL A 90 8.02 -11.07 -7.14
N VAL A 91 8.18 -12.15 -6.38
CA VAL A 91 9.49 -12.68 -6.00
C VAL A 91 9.70 -14.10 -6.50
N TYR A 92 10.95 -14.45 -6.72
CA TYR A 92 11.37 -15.83 -6.92
C TYR A 92 11.45 -16.52 -5.57
N ALA A 93 10.92 -17.73 -5.50
CA ALA A 93 10.99 -18.57 -4.31
C ALA A 93 11.07 -20.06 -4.67
N ILE A 94 11.50 -20.86 -3.70
CA ILE A 94 11.47 -22.32 -3.79
C ILE A 94 10.32 -22.84 -2.94
N ASP A 95 9.41 -23.62 -3.53
CA ASP A 95 8.44 -24.42 -2.81
C ASP A 95 9.13 -25.67 -2.24
N ARG A 96 9.47 -25.62 -0.95
CA ARG A 96 10.20 -26.70 -0.26
C ARG A 96 9.33 -27.89 0.11
N LYS A 97 8.00 -27.74 0.09
CA LYS A 97 7.07 -28.84 0.36
C LYS A 97 6.71 -29.63 -0.89
N ALA A 98 7.00 -29.11 -2.09
CA ALA A 98 6.90 -29.88 -3.33
C ALA A 98 8.00 -30.97 -3.37
N GLN A 99 7.68 -32.11 -3.98
CA GLN A 99 8.63 -33.21 -4.16
C GLN A 99 8.68 -33.57 -5.66
N PRO A 100 9.78 -33.27 -6.38
CA PRO A 100 10.96 -32.52 -5.90
C PRO A 100 10.66 -31.03 -5.62
N PRO A 101 11.53 -30.31 -4.87
CA PRO A 101 11.39 -28.87 -4.68
C PRO A 101 11.26 -28.13 -6.00
N ARG A 102 10.40 -27.11 -6.04
CA ARG A 102 10.02 -26.45 -7.29
C ARG A 102 10.22 -24.94 -7.22
N GLU A 103 10.77 -24.37 -8.29
CA GLU A 103 10.87 -22.93 -8.48
C GLU A 103 9.49 -22.33 -8.76
N VAL A 104 9.17 -21.23 -8.06
CA VAL A 104 7.89 -20.53 -8.20
C VAL A 104 8.08 -19.02 -8.21
N ALA A 105 7.15 -18.32 -8.87
CA ALA A 105 6.97 -16.89 -8.71
C ALA A 105 5.84 -16.64 -7.69
N LEU A 106 6.13 -15.91 -6.62
CA LEU A 106 5.15 -15.53 -5.61
C LEU A 106 4.73 -14.09 -5.81
N LYS A 107 3.45 -13.88 -6.13
CA LYS A 107 2.83 -12.57 -6.19
C LYS A 107 2.36 -12.16 -4.79
N ILE A 108 3.06 -11.21 -4.18
CA ILE A 108 2.76 -10.64 -2.88
C ILE A 108 1.91 -9.39 -3.09
N ILE A 109 0.66 -9.44 -2.64
CA ILE A 109 -0.31 -8.35 -2.78
C ILE A 109 -0.10 -7.36 -1.63
N LYS A 110 -0.13 -6.06 -1.94
CA LYS A 110 -0.05 -5.00 -0.94
C LYS A 110 -1.09 -5.21 0.16
N ASN A 111 -0.72 -4.87 1.39
CA ASN A 111 -1.62 -4.85 2.54
C ASN A 111 -2.60 -3.65 2.46
N HIS A 112 -3.53 -3.72 1.52
CA HIS A 112 -4.53 -2.69 1.28
C HIS A 112 -5.81 -3.32 0.74
N ARG A 113 -6.95 -2.89 1.28
CA ARG A 113 -8.26 -3.51 1.02
C ARG A 113 -8.61 -3.60 -0.47
N HIS A 114 -8.37 -2.53 -1.23
CA HIS A 114 -8.67 -2.50 -2.66
C HIS A 114 -7.89 -3.56 -3.46
N TRP A 115 -6.60 -3.72 -3.19
CA TRP A 115 -5.75 -4.70 -3.88
C TRP A 115 -6.08 -6.13 -3.46
N HIS A 116 -6.42 -6.35 -2.18
CA HIS A 116 -6.89 -7.63 -1.70
C HIS A 116 -8.19 -8.09 -2.39
N ASP A 117 -9.17 -7.20 -2.53
CA ASP A 117 -10.44 -7.55 -3.19
C ASP A 117 -10.24 -7.78 -4.70
N GLN A 118 -9.35 -7.03 -5.35
CA GLN A 118 -8.96 -7.31 -6.74
C GLN A 118 -8.26 -8.67 -6.89
N ALA A 119 -7.38 -9.05 -5.96
CA ALA A 119 -6.69 -10.33 -5.98
C ALA A 119 -7.67 -11.52 -5.84
N LYS A 120 -8.75 -11.37 -5.07
CA LYS A 120 -9.82 -12.39 -5.00
C LYS A 120 -10.47 -12.61 -6.37
N SER A 121 -10.80 -11.53 -7.07
CA SER A 121 -11.36 -11.59 -8.43
C SER A 121 -10.40 -12.26 -9.40
N GLU A 122 -9.10 -11.94 -9.32
CA GLU A 122 -8.06 -12.59 -10.12
C GLU A 122 -7.99 -14.10 -9.85
N ILE A 123 -7.98 -14.51 -8.58
CA ILE A 123 -7.98 -15.93 -8.18
C ILE A 123 -9.22 -16.66 -8.71
N GLU A 124 -10.40 -16.05 -8.59
CA GLU A 124 -11.64 -16.63 -9.08
C GLU A 124 -11.59 -16.85 -10.59
N LEU A 125 -11.13 -15.84 -11.33
CA LEU A 125 -11.00 -15.91 -12.78
C LEU A 125 -9.98 -16.97 -13.22
N LEU A 126 -8.80 -17.02 -12.60
CA LEU A 126 -7.76 -18.01 -12.89
C LEU A 126 -8.22 -19.45 -12.59
N ARG A 127 -9.02 -19.65 -11.54
CA ARG A 127 -9.62 -20.95 -11.24
C ARG A 127 -10.60 -21.39 -12.32
N LYS A 128 -11.39 -20.47 -12.89
CA LYS A 128 -12.29 -20.77 -14.02
C LYS A 128 -11.49 -21.19 -15.25
N PHE A 129 -10.42 -20.47 -15.59
CA PHE A 129 -9.56 -20.82 -16.73
C PHE A 129 -8.85 -22.16 -16.57
N THR A 130 -8.37 -22.48 -15.37
CA THR A 130 -7.63 -23.73 -15.12
C THR A 130 -8.53 -24.97 -15.12
N ARG A 131 -9.83 -24.80 -14.83
CA ARG A 131 -10.83 -25.87 -14.89
C ARG A 131 -11.35 -26.14 -16.29
N MET A 132 -11.16 -25.20 -17.22
CA MET A 132 -11.46 -25.47 -18.62
C MET A 132 -10.43 -26.46 -19.15
N PRO A 133 -10.85 -27.57 -19.79
CA PRO A 133 -9.91 -28.46 -20.45
C PRO A 133 -9.12 -27.65 -21.44
N LYS A 134 -7.78 -27.80 -21.43
CA LYS A 134 -6.97 -27.24 -22.50
C LYS A 134 -7.55 -27.79 -23.81
N PRO A 135 -7.80 -26.94 -24.82
CA PRO A 135 -8.15 -27.45 -26.14
C PRO A 135 -7.08 -28.47 -26.51
N ALA A 136 -7.52 -29.65 -26.94
CA ALA A 136 -6.60 -30.65 -27.42
C ALA A 136 -5.74 -29.97 -28.50
N VAL A 137 -4.45 -29.81 -28.23
CA VAL A 137 -3.50 -29.34 -29.22
C VAL A 137 -3.37 -30.49 -30.22
N GLY A 138 -4.32 -30.56 -31.14
CA GLY A 138 -4.12 -31.22 -32.42
C GLY A 138 -2.97 -30.47 -33.07
N GLY A 139 -1.88 -31.17 -33.34
CA GLY A 139 -0.69 -30.56 -33.90
C GLY A 139 -1.00 -29.90 -35.22
N GLU A 140 -0.88 -28.57 -35.27
CA GLU A 140 -0.66 -27.86 -36.52
C GLU A 140 0.38 -26.77 -36.28
N GLN A 141 1.36 -26.81 -37.17
CA GLN A 141 2.51 -25.94 -37.29
C GLN A 141 2.04 -24.51 -37.59
N TRP A 142 2.54 -23.53 -36.85
CA TRP A 142 2.79 -22.16 -37.32
C TRP A 142 4.02 -21.62 -36.61
#